data_AF-R4KGW1-F1
#
_entry.id   AF-R4KGW1-F1
#
_cell.length_a   1.000
_cell.length_b   1.000
_cell.length_c   1.000
_cell.angle_alpha   90.00
_cell.angle_beta   90.00
_cell.angle_gamma   90.00
#
_symmetry.space_group_name_H-M   'P 1'
#
loop_
_entity.id
_entity.type
_entity.pdbx_description
1 polymer ?
#
loop_
_entity_poly.entity_id
_entity_poly.type
_entity_poly.pdbx_seq_one_letter_code
_entity_poly.pdbx_strand_id
1 'polypeptide(L)' 'MVLLMILAFLGIIGLEVPGLVRKKMWRELTAFAALLVIGMALSIPQTLGMTIPNPNTYIEILFKPMVEWLKK' A
#
# COMPACT_ATOMS: atom_id res chain seq x y z
N MET A 1 -15.13 -6.19 -3.17
CA MET A 1 -13.71 -5.81 -2.96
C MET A 1 -13.57 -4.46 -2.26
N VAL A 2 -14.02 -3.34 -2.88
CA VAL A 2 -13.91 -1.98 -2.29
C VAL A 2 -14.57 -1.84 -0.91
N LEU A 3 -15.78 -2.41 -0.71
CA LEU A 3 -16.49 -2.32 0.58
C LEU A 3 -15.72 -2.98 1.73
N LEU A 4 -15.08 -4.13 1.47
CA LEU A 4 -14.27 -4.85 2.44
C LEU A 4 -13.00 -4.08 2.80
N MET A 5 -12.38 -3.43 1.81
CA MET A 5 -11.22 -2.56 2.00
C MET A 5 -11.57 -1.39 2.93
N ILE A 6 -12.71 -0.72 2.70
CA ILE A 6 -13.18 0.39 3.53
C ILE A 6 -13.46 -0.08 4.96
N LEU A 7 -14.15 -1.22 5.13
CA LEU A 7 -14.41 -1.81 6.44
C LEU A 7 -13.11 -2.15 7.19
N ALA A 8 -12.10 -2.67 6.50
CA ALA A 8 -10.80 -2.94 7.09
C ALA A 8 -10.13 -1.64 7.61
N PHE A 9 -10.06 -0.60 6.79
CA PHE A 9 -9.48 0.69 7.21
C PHE A 9 -10.26 1.31 8.37
N LEU A 10 -11.59 1.26 8.36
CA LEU A 10 -12.42 1.74 9.46
C LEU A 10 -12.18 0.94 10.76
N GLY A 11 -12.00 -0.38 10.66
CA GLY A 11 -11.67 -1.23 11.80
C GLY A 11 -10.32 -0.88 12.42
N ILE A 12 -9.28 -0.69 11.58
CA ILE A 12 -7.94 -0.30 12.03
C ILE A 12 -7.98 1.07 12.71
N ILE A 13 -8.65 2.06 12.09
CA ILE A 13 -8.83 3.40 12.66
C ILE A 13 -9.56 3.31 14.01
N GLY A 14 -10.66 2.55 14.07
CA GLY A 14 -11.48 2.42 15.27
C GLY A 14 -10.77 1.73 16.44
N LEU A 15 -9.77 0.89 16.20
CA LEU A 15 -8.99 0.22 17.24
C LEU A 15 -7.78 1.06 17.68
N GLU A 16 -7.02 1.61 16.74
CA GLU A 16 -5.76 2.28 17.06
C GLU A 16 -5.94 3.76 17.45
N VAL A 17 -6.73 4.54 16.68
CA VAL A 17 -6.88 5.99 16.91
C VAL A 17 -7.37 6.33 18.32
N PRO A 18 -8.42 5.71 18.90
CA PRO A 18 -8.83 6.07 20.25
C PRO A 18 -7.77 5.75 21.30
N GLY A 19 -6.97 4.70 21.10
CA GLY A 19 -5.85 4.36 21.98
C GLY A 19 -4.76 5.43 21.96
N LEU A 20 -4.36 5.87 20.76
CA LEU A 20 -3.32 6.89 20.58
C LEU A 20 -3.76 8.28 21.04
N VAL A 21 -5.01 8.67 20.76
CA VAL A 21 -5.57 9.97 21.19
C VAL A 21 -5.69 10.02 22.71
N ARG A 22 -6.16 8.95 23.36
CA ARG A 22 -6.24 8.88 24.84
C ARG A 22 -4.88 9.02 25.51
N LYS A 23 -3.83 8.48 24.91
CA LYS A 23 -2.45 8.57 25.42
C LYS A 23 -1.72 9.86 24.99
N LYS A 24 -2.38 10.77 24.24
CA LYS A 24 -1.78 11.99 23.65
C LYS A 24 -0.52 11.70 22.82
N MET A 25 -0.46 10.55 22.16
CA MET A 25 0.71 10.10 21.40
C MET A 25 0.68 10.64 19.97
N TRP A 26 0.74 11.97 19.82
CA TRP A 26 0.59 12.65 18.52
C TRP A 26 1.65 12.26 17.49
N ARG A 27 2.88 11.97 17.93
CA ARG A 27 3.96 11.49 17.05
C ARG A 27 3.63 10.14 16.43
N GLU A 28 3.10 9.23 17.24
CA GLU A 28 2.69 7.90 16.79
C GLU A 28 1.43 7.97 15.93
N LEU A 29 0.50 8.87 16.28
CA LEU A 29 -0.70 9.10 15.48
C LEU A 29 -0.33 9.57 14.07
N THR A 30 0.69 10.43 13.97
CA THR A 30 1.21 10.91 12.69
C THR A 30 1.89 9.78 11.90
N ALA A 31 2.70 8.94 12.55
CA ALA A 31 3.34 7.79 11.90
C ALA A 31 2.30 6.77 11.41
N PHE A 32 1.31 6.46 12.24
CA PHE A 32 0.18 5.60 11.89
C PHE A 32 -0.61 6.18 10.71
N ALA A 33 -0.98 7.46 10.78
CA ALA A 33 -1.70 8.12 9.70
C ALA A 33 -0.90 8.11 8.38
N ALA A 34 0.42 8.34 8.43
CA ALA A 34 1.27 8.26 7.25
C ALA A 34 1.26 6.85 6.63
N LEU A 35 1.40 5.81 7.45
CA LEU A 35 1.31 4.42 6.98
C LEU A 35 -0.07 4.09 6.40
N LEU A 36 -1.13 4.58 7.04
CA LEU A 36 -2.50 4.36 6.61
C LEU A 36 -2.79 5.03 5.26
N VAL A 37 -2.30 6.25 5.06
CA VAL A 37 -2.36 6.97 3.79
C VAL A 37 -1.59 6.22 2.70
N ILE A 38 -0.40 5.69 2.99
CA ILE A 38 0.36 4.86 2.03
C ILE A 38 -0.45 3.61 1.65
N GLY A 39 -1.02 2.92 2.64
CA GLY A 39 -1.88 1.76 2.41
C GLY A 39 -3.07 2.10 1.52
N MET A 40 -3.78 3.20 1.80
CA MET A 40 -4.90 3.66 0.97
C MET A 40 -4.46 4.03 -0.45
N ALA A 41 -3.33 4.74 -0.59
CA ALA A 41 -2.79 5.14 -1.88
C ALA A 41 -2.40 3.93 -2.75
N LEU A 42 -2.02 2.81 -2.14
CA LEU A 42 -1.77 1.55 -2.85
C LEU A 42 -3.05 0.77 -3.13
N SER A 43 -3.97 0.68 -2.17
CA SER A 43 -5.18 -0.15 -2.30
C SER A 43 -6.27 0.48 -3.18
N ILE A 44 -6.40 1.81 -3.21
CA ILE A 44 -7.40 2.50 -4.04
C ILE A 44 -7.18 2.24 -5.54
N PRO A 45 -5.98 2.47 -6.13
CA PRO A 45 -5.75 2.18 -7.54
C PRO A 45 -5.92 0.69 -7.87
N GLN A 46 -5.44 -0.20 -6.99
CA GLN A 46 -5.61 -1.65 -7.16
C GLN A 46 -7.08 -2.06 -7.22
N THR A 47 -7.92 -1.50 -6.34
CA THR A 47 -9.35 -1.83 -6.30
C THR A 47 -10.18 -1.15 -7.39
N LEU A 48 -9.73 0.01 -7.89
CA LEU A 48 -10.29 0.67 -9.08
C LEU A 48 -9.91 -0.02 -10.39
N GLY A 49 -9.09 -1.07 -10.34
CA GLY A 49 -8.61 -1.76 -11.53
C GLY A 49 -7.62 -0.93 -12.35
N MET A 50 -7.07 0.16 -11.79
CA MET A 50 -5.90 0.79 -12.36
C MET A 50 -4.76 -0.23 -12.27
N THR A 51 -4.22 -0.59 -13.43
CA THR A 51 -3.02 -1.40 -13.54
C THR A 51 -1.86 -0.60 -12.98
N ILE A 52 -1.63 -0.74 -11.66
CA ILE A 52 -0.34 -0.37 -11.09
C ILE A 52 0.70 -1.11 -11.93
N PRO A 53 1.64 -0.39 -12.57
CA PRO A 53 2.62 -1.02 -13.44
C PRO A 53 3.31 -2.10 -12.61
N ASN A 54 3.17 -3.34 -13.07
CA ASN A 54 3.65 -4.49 -12.33
C ASN A 54 5.15 -4.29 -12.08
N PRO A 55 5.65 -4.37 -10.84
CA PRO A 55 7.08 -4.31 -10.56
C PRO A 55 7.87 -5.32 -11.42
N ASN A 56 7.25 -6.46 -11.75
CA ASN A 56 7.84 -7.44 -12.65
C ASN A 56 8.11 -6.89 -14.05
N THR A 57 7.34 -5.92 -14.56
CA THR A 57 7.63 -5.30 -15.86
C THR A 57 8.96 -4.55 -15.82
N TYR A 58 9.27 -3.87 -14.72
CA TYR A 58 10.56 -3.19 -14.55
C TYR A 58 11.70 -4.20 -14.38
N ILE A 59 11.46 -5.27 -13.62
CA ILE A 59 12.42 -6.38 -13.48
C ILE A 59 12.65 -7.04 -14.84
N GLU A 60 11.61 -7.30 -15.61
CA GLU A 60 11.70 -7.91 -16.94
C GLU A 60 12.50 -7.04 -17.91
N ILE A 61 12.32 -5.71 -17.88
CA ILE A 61 13.15 -4.77 -18.66
C ILE A 61 14.62 -4.81 -18.21
N LEU A 62 14.89 -4.86 -16.91
CA LEU A 62 16.23 -4.90 -16.36
C LEU A 62 16.98 -6.19 -16.73
N PHE A 63 16.28 -7.33 -16.71
CA PHE A 63 16.86 -8.65 -16.95
C PHE A 63 16.78 -9.09 -18.42
N LYS A 64 15.94 -8.44 -19.25
CA LYS A 64 15.88 -8.66 -20.71
C LYS A 64 17.24 -8.75 -21.40
N PRO A 65 18.19 -7.81 -21.20
CA PRO A 65 19.48 -7.87 -21.87
C PRO A 65 20.31 -9.10 -21.47
N MET A 66 20.20 -9.59 -20.22
CA MET A 66 20.88 -10.82 -19.80
C MET A 66 20.24 -12.06 -20.40
N VAL A 67 18.91 -12.10 -20.47
CA VAL A 67 18.16 -13.21 -21.08
C VAL A 67 18.44 -13.31 -22.58
N GLU A 68 18.54 -12.19 -23.28
CA GLU A 68 18.94 -12.16 -24.70
C GLU A 68 20.40 -12.58 -24.92
N TRP A 69 21.30 -12.23 -23.99
CA TRP A 69 22.68 -12.72 -24.00
C TRP A 69 22.79 -14.23 -23.80
N LEU A 70 21.95 -14.81 -22.93
CA LEU A 70 21.94 -16.23 -22.62
C LEU A 70 21.24 -17.08 -23.70
N LYS A 71 20.32 -16.48 -24.46
CA LYS A 71 19.62 -17.12 -25.59
C LYS A 71 20.46 -17.18 -26.88
N LYS A 72 21.62 -16.54 -26.91
CA LYS A 72 22.54 -16.52 -28.05
C LYS A 72 23.67 -17.53 -27.85
#